data_AF-A0A1M7I5I4-F1
#
_entry.id   AF-A0A1M7I5I4-F1
#
_cell.length_a   1.000
_cell.length_b   1.000
_cell.length_c   1.000
_cell.angle_alpha   90.00
_cell.angle_beta   90.00
_cell.angle_gamma   90.00
#
_symmetry.space_group_name_H-M   'P 1'
#
loop_
_entity.id
_entity.type
_entity.pdbx_description
1 polymer ?
#
loop_
_entity_poly.entity_id
_entity_poly.type
_entity_poly.pdbx_seq_one_letter_code
_entity_poly.pdbx_strand_id
1 'polypeptide(L)'
;MSNNKELERPYFPEIEKLFSEYVEYYGGTVIDKLAENKVDRKNADYLFENPQIIAELKTFEKDIFSGQEEFTRLEKLYKKWLEEGMMTEKDFRDYAFRRKPLPKKCNEDLIERASRTIERAIHKADKQIEESKKTFNKEKANGIVFLINDGNYFFSTEGFLAVIANLIGRKFKESSFDVIIYLTINQATRKENSELDYNVWIPIYTKVDKAGETIVSDELYVFVNDFGEKLQTEFLPLKTGQELKELTQIESLEESAEELKKHKFIPKDIIYKK
;
A
#
# COMPACT_ATOMS: atom_id res chain seq x y z
N MET A 1 -33.02 -20.42 -17.53
CA MET A 1 -32.77 -20.00 -16.14
C MET A 1 -31.27 -19.95 -15.96
N SER A 2 -30.68 -18.76 -16.03
CA SER A 2 -29.25 -18.57 -15.84
C SER A 2 -28.94 -18.86 -14.37
N ASN A 3 -28.09 -19.85 -14.10
CA ASN A 3 -27.48 -20.04 -12.79
C ASN A 3 -26.56 -18.83 -12.56
N ASN A 4 -27.12 -17.74 -12.03
CA ASN A 4 -26.33 -16.65 -11.45
C ASN A 4 -25.76 -17.18 -10.12
N LYS A 5 -24.72 -18.01 -10.21
CA LYS A 5 -23.80 -18.16 -9.07
C LYS A 5 -23.15 -16.81 -8.91
N GLU A 6 -23.50 -16.12 -7.83
CA GLU A 6 -22.78 -14.95 -7.36
C GLU A 6 -21.30 -15.32 -7.34
N LEU A 7 -20.48 -14.60 -8.12
CA LEU A 7 -19.05 -14.90 -8.20
C LEU A 7 -18.42 -14.50 -6.87
N GLU A 8 -17.99 -15.50 -6.09
CA GLU A 8 -17.28 -15.25 -4.84
C GLU A 8 -15.99 -14.48 -5.14
N ARG A 9 -15.72 -13.42 -4.36
CA ARG A 9 -14.50 -12.64 -4.53
C ARG A 9 -13.26 -13.51 -4.23
N PRO A 10 -12.24 -13.51 -5.09
CA PRO A 10 -10.99 -14.20 -4.81
C PRO A 10 -10.30 -13.70 -3.53
N TYR A 11 -9.77 -14.63 -2.75
CA TYR A 11 -8.97 -14.36 -1.56
C TYR A 11 -7.60 -15.04 -1.68
N PHE A 12 -6.54 -14.28 -1.43
CA PHE A 12 -5.17 -14.77 -1.50
C PHE A 12 -4.53 -14.75 -0.12
N PRO A 13 -4.33 -15.90 0.54
CA PRO A 13 -3.79 -15.95 1.90
C PRO A 13 -2.29 -15.59 2.00
N GLU A 14 -1.54 -15.80 0.92
CA GLU A 14 -0.09 -15.55 0.85
C GLU A 14 0.21 -14.49 -0.22
N ILE A 15 0.04 -13.21 0.13
CA ILE A 15 0.18 -12.10 -0.82
C ILE A 15 1.60 -11.98 -1.37
N GLU A 16 2.63 -12.14 -0.54
CA GLU A 16 4.03 -12.06 -0.99
C GLU A 16 4.35 -13.14 -2.02
N LYS A 17 3.81 -14.35 -1.83
CA LYS A 17 3.96 -15.45 -2.79
C LYS A 17 3.22 -15.16 -4.09
N LEU A 18 1.96 -14.71 -4.01
CA LEU A 18 1.20 -14.32 -5.20
C LEU A 18 1.94 -13.25 -6.01
N PHE A 19 2.48 -12.23 -5.33
CA PHE A 19 3.17 -11.14 -5.98
C PHE A 19 4.52 -11.59 -6.57
N SER A 20 5.23 -12.49 -5.90
CA SER A 20 6.45 -13.11 -6.45
C SER A 20 6.17 -13.93 -7.70
N GLU A 21 5.08 -14.70 -7.72
CA GLU A 21 4.62 -15.41 -8.93
C GLU A 21 4.25 -14.43 -10.06
N TYR A 22 3.67 -13.28 -9.72
CA TYR A 22 3.36 -12.23 -10.70
C TYR A 22 4.63 -11.60 -11.29
N VAL A 23 5.61 -11.28 -10.44
CA VAL A 23 6.90 -10.73 -10.88
C VAL A 23 7.56 -11.67 -11.89
N GLU A 24 7.58 -12.98 -11.61
CA GLU A 24 8.13 -13.97 -12.55
C GLU A 24 7.29 -14.11 -13.82
N TYR A 25 5.95 -14.08 -13.72
CA TYR A 25 5.06 -14.07 -14.87
C TYR A 25 5.34 -12.88 -15.80
N TYR A 26 5.55 -11.69 -15.23
CA TYR A 26 5.85 -10.47 -15.97
C TYR A 26 7.25 -10.49 -16.62
N GLY A 27 8.15 -11.36 -16.15
CA GLY A 27 9.53 -11.47 -16.65
C GLY A 27 10.59 -10.84 -15.73
N GLY A 28 10.22 -10.49 -14.50
CA GLY A 28 11.16 -10.13 -13.45
C GLY A 28 11.74 -11.33 -12.73
N THR A 29 12.68 -11.07 -11.81
CA THR A 29 13.37 -12.09 -11.01
C THR A 29 13.13 -11.83 -9.53
N VAL A 30 12.81 -12.89 -8.78
CA VAL A 30 12.84 -12.88 -7.31
C VAL A 30 14.30 -13.01 -6.86
N ILE A 31 14.82 -11.99 -6.18
CA ILE A 31 16.23 -11.87 -5.78
C ILE A 31 16.65 -13.02 -4.86
N ASP A 32 15.75 -13.52 -4.01
CA ASP A 32 16.02 -14.66 -3.13
C ASP A 32 16.39 -15.95 -3.87
N LYS A 33 16.09 -16.04 -5.17
CA LYS A 33 16.45 -17.17 -6.03
C LYS A 33 17.81 -17.01 -6.73
N LEU A 34 18.47 -15.85 -6.60
CA LEU A 34 19.76 -15.56 -7.25
C LEU A 34 20.95 -16.04 -6.42
N ALA A 35 21.99 -16.56 -7.08
CA ALA A 35 23.19 -17.04 -6.42
C ALA A 35 24.04 -15.90 -5.82
N GLU A 36 23.93 -14.71 -6.40
CA GLU A 36 24.60 -13.48 -5.99
C GLU A 36 23.96 -12.86 -4.74
N ASN A 37 22.75 -13.30 -4.35
CA ASN A 37 22.08 -12.85 -3.14
C ASN A 37 22.85 -13.33 -1.91
N LYS A 38 23.44 -12.38 -1.18
CA LYS A 38 24.26 -12.70 0.01
C LYS A 38 23.39 -12.69 1.26
N VAL A 39 23.43 -13.79 2.02
CA VAL A 39 22.62 -14.00 3.24
C VAL A 39 22.96 -13.00 4.36
N ASP A 40 24.15 -12.39 4.34
CA ASP A 40 24.61 -11.45 5.36
C ASP A 40 24.02 -10.04 5.22
N ARG A 41 23.36 -9.73 4.09
CA ARG A 41 22.75 -8.42 3.82
C ARG A 41 21.33 -8.59 3.34
N LYS A 42 20.44 -7.70 3.78
CA LYS A 42 19.04 -7.71 3.34
C LYS A 42 18.92 -6.96 2.02
N ASN A 43 18.82 -7.71 0.94
CA ASN A 43 18.48 -7.20 -0.37
C ASN A 43 16.99 -6.91 -0.49
N ALA A 44 16.64 -6.25 -1.59
CA ALA A 44 15.29 -6.07 -2.05
C ALA A 44 14.72 -7.37 -2.61
N ASP A 45 13.40 -7.45 -2.77
CA ASP A 45 12.73 -8.67 -3.19
C ASP A 45 12.88 -8.97 -4.69
N TYR A 46 12.90 -7.95 -5.55
CA TYR A 46 12.75 -8.11 -7.00
C TYR A 46 13.76 -7.33 -7.85
N LEU A 47 14.11 -7.91 -9.00
CA LEU A 47 14.97 -7.32 -10.03
C LEU A 47 14.31 -7.45 -11.41
N PHE A 48 14.33 -6.38 -12.19
CA PHE A 48 13.96 -6.37 -13.61
C PHE A 48 15.13 -5.82 -14.44
N GLU A 49 15.40 -6.45 -15.58
CA GLU A 49 16.54 -6.05 -16.43
C GLU A 49 16.18 -4.96 -17.44
N ASN A 50 14.94 -4.94 -17.93
CA ASN A 50 14.49 -4.02 -18.97
C ASN A 50 13.09 -3.44 -18.65
N PRO A 51 13.00 -2.18 -18.21
CA PRO A 51 14.10 -1.32 -17.77
C PRO A 51 14.76 -1.84 -16.48
N GLN A 52 15.95 -1.34 -16.16
CA GLN A 52 16.66 -1.75 -14.95
C GLN A 52 15.94 -1.22 -13.71
N ILE A 53 15.29 -2.12 -12.97
CA ILE A 53 14.51 -1.81 -11.78
C ILE A 53 14.89 -2.76 -10.65
N ILE A 54 15.05 -2.21 -9.45
CA ILE A 54 15.09 -2.96 -8.20
C ILE A 54 13.86 -2.59 -7.39
N ALA A 55 13.11 -3.58 -6.92
CA ALA A 55 11.87 -3.33 -6.21
C ALA A 55 11.77 -4.09 -4.89
N GLU A 56 11.15 -3.46 -3.91
CA GLU A 56 10.84 -4.05 -2.62
C GLU A 56 9.34 -4.10 -2.39
N LEU A 57 8.85 -5.19 -1.82
CA LEU A 57 7.49 -5.35 -1.35
C LEU A 57 7.37 -5.14 0.17
N LYS A 58 6.36 -4.39 0.57
CA LYS A 58 5.88 -4.32 1.96
C LYS A 58 4.36 -4.52 2.00
N THR A 59 3.94 -5.49 2.79
CA THR A 59 2.53 -5.83 2.99
C THR A 59 2.02 -5.30 4.35
N PHE A 60 0.82 -4.74 4.36
CA PHE A 60 0.12 -4.31 5.58
C PHE A 60 -1.07 -5.24 5.83
N GLU A 61 -0.80 -6.45 6.33
CA GLU A 61 -1.80 -7.53 6.45
C GLU A 61 -2.75 -7.39 7.65
N LYS A 62 -2.36 -6.60 8.65
CA LYS A 62 -3.08 -6.44 9.91
C LYS A 62 -3.41 -4.98 10.16
N ASP A 63 -4.52 -4.76 10.86
CA ASP A 63 -4.81 -3.45 11.41
C ASP A 63 -3.70 -3.07 12.40
N ILE A 64 -3.21 -1.83 12.29
CA ILE A 64 -2.12 -1.26 13.10
C ILE A 64 -2.40 -1.46 14.59
N PHE A 65 -3.67 -1.53 15.00
CA PHE A 65 -4.07 -1.63 16.40
C PHE A 65 -4.70 -2.96 16.83
N SER A 66 -4.67 -4.00 15.98
CA SER A 66 -5.30 -5.30 16.27
C SER A 66 -4.47 -6.27 17.13
N GLY A 67 -3.18 -5.98 17.37
CA GLY A 67 -2.30 -6.85 18.15
C GLY A 67 -2.51 -6.71 19.67
N GLN A 68 -2.33 -7.80 20.43
CA GLN A 68 -2.46 -7.76 21.90
C GLN A 68 -1.46 -6.80 22.56
N GLU A 69 -0.25 -6.71 22.03
CA GLU A 69 0.75 -5.71 22.46
C GLU A 69 0.32 -4.27 22.11
N GLU A 70 -0.32 -4.08 20.96
CA GLU A 70 -0.80 -2.78 20.52
C GLU A 70 -1.99 -2.31 21.34
N PHE A 71 -2.87 -3.23 21.77
CA PHE A 71 -3.95 -2.92 22.71
C PHE A 71 -3.40 -2.38 24.04
N THR A 72 -2.33 -3.00 24.55
CA THR A 72 -1.66 -2.54 25.78
C THR A 72 -1.04 -1.15 25.60
N ARG A 73 -0.48 -0.86 24.41
CA ARG A 73 0.07 0.47 24.08
C ARG A 73 -1.04 1.52 23.96
N LEU A 74 -2.18 1.17 23.36
CA LEU A 74 -3.35 2.03 23.28
C LEU A 74 -3.93 2.33 24.66
N GLU A 75 -4.04 1.34 25.54
CA GLU A 75 -4.53 1.56 26.91
C GLU A 75 -3.66 2.57 27.67
N LYS A 76 -2.33 2.44 27.56
CA LYS A 76 -1.38 3.42 28.12
C LYS A 76 -1.57 4.81 27.52
N LEU A 77 -1.87 4.89 26.23
CA LEU A 77 -2.10 6.14 25.54
C LEU A 77 -3.39 6.83 26.01
N TYR A 78 -4.48 6.07 26.16
CA TYR A 78 -5.74 6.58 26.69
C TYR A 78 -5.58 7.10 28.12
N LYS A 79 -4.86 6.35 28.98
CA LYS A 79 -4.55 6.78 30.35
C LYS A 79 -3.78 8.10 30.35
N LYS A 80 -2.73 8.20 29.53
CA LYS A 80 -1.95 9.43 29.37
C LYS A 80 -2.84 10.62 28.96
N TRP A 81 -3.72 10.46 27.97
CA TRP A 81 -4.59 11.55 27.54
C TRP A 81 -5.59 12.01 28.61
N LEU A 82 -6.09 11.10 29.44
CA LEU A 82 -6.95 11.43 30.58
C LEU A 82 -6.17 12.20 31.66
N GLU A 83 -4.96 11.73 31.99
CA GLU A 83 -4.08 12.37 32.98
C GLU A 83 -3.62 13.77 32.55
N GLU A 84 -3.34 13.96 31.25
CA GLU A 84 -2.93 15.24 30.67
C GLU A 84 -4.12 16.17 30.34
N GLY A 85 -5.36 15.74 30.61
CA GLY A 85 -6.57 16.52 30.30
C GLY A 85 -6.82 16.74 28.79
N MET A 86 -6.18 15.96 27.93
CA MET A 86 -6.38 15.99 26.48
C MET A 86 -7.72 15.38 26.06
N MET A 87 -8.28 14.54 26.93
CA MET A 87 -9.56 13.86 26.76
C MET A 87 -10.25 13.74 28.13
N THR A 88 -11.58 13.82 28.18
CA THR A 88 -12.36 13.52 29.39
C THR A 88 -12.86 12.07 29.38
N GLU A 89 -13.28 11.54 30.55
CA GLU A 89 -13.96 10.24 30.60
C GLU A 89 -15.26 10.18 29.77
N LYS A 90 -15.91 11.34 29.57
CA LYS A 90 -17.09 11.44 28.71
C LYS A 90 -16.68 11.28 27.25
N ASP A 91 -15.62 11.95 26.81
CA ASP A 91 -15.10 11.84 25.44
C ASP A 91 -14.68 10.40 25.13
N PHE A 92 -14.00 9.74 26.07
CA PHE A 92 -13.62 8.33 25.93
C PHE A 92 -14.84 7.43 25.76
N ARG A 93 -15.87 7.58 26.59
CA ARG A 93 -17.12 6.81 26.48
C ARG A 93 -17.86 7.10 25.18
N ASP A 94 -17.92 8.35 24.77
CA ASP A 94 -18.55 8.77 23.52
C ASP A 94 -17.81 8.17 22.31
N TYR A 95 -16.48 8.11 22.33
CA TYR A 95 -15.69 7.42 21.30
C TYR A 95 -15.95 5.91 21.29
N ALA A 96 -15.74 5.26 22.44
CA ALA A 96 -15.79 3.80 22.55
C ALA A 96 -17.18 3.20 22.24
N PHE A 97 -18.25 3.87 22.67
CA PHE A 97 -19.61 3.31 22.60
C PHE A 97 -20.55 4.03 21.63
N ARG A 98 -20.26 5.29 21.26
CA ARG A 98 -21.13 6.09 20.38
C ARG A 98 -20.48 6.44 19.05
N ARG A 99 -19.28 5.91 18.77
CA ARG A 99 -18.52 6.16 17.55
C ARG A 99 -18.32 7.66 17.27
N LYS A 100 -18.30 8.49 18.32
CA LYS A 100 -17.95 9.91 18.16
C LYS A 100 -16.45 10.03 17.91
N PRO A 101 -16.00 11.03 17.12
CA PRO A 101 -14.57 11.23 16.91
C PRO A 101 -13.86 11.58 18.22
N LEU A 102 -12.59 11.17 18.33
CA LEU A 102 -11.72 11.58 19.43
C LEU A 102 -11.45 13.09 19.40
N PRO A 103 -11.10 13.71 20.54
CA PRO A 103 -10.56 15.06 20.56
C PRO A 103 -9.39 15.20 19.59
N LYS A 104 -9.29 16.35 18.92
CA LYS A 104 -8.35 16.60 17.81
C LYS A 104 -6.91 16.16 18.14
N LYS A 105 -6.37 16.58 19.28
CA LYS A 105 -4.98 16.24 19.68
C LYS A 105 -4.76 14.74 19.90
N CYS A 106 -5.77 14.03 20.42
CA CYS A 106 -5.72 12.58 20.59
C CYS A 106 -5.75 11.86 19.25
N ASN A 107 -6.59 12.33 18.32
CA ASN A 107 -6.63 11.81 16.96
C ASN A 107 -5.31 12.04 16.22
N GLU A 108 -4.69 13.21 16.37
CA GLU A 108 -3.37 13.53 15.82
C GLU A 108 -2.28 12.58 16.35
N ASP A 109 -2.26 12.29 17.66
CA ASP A 109 -1.31 11.33 18.27
C ASP A 109 -1.51 9.90 17.73
N LEU A 110 -2.75 9.46 17.50
CA LEU A 110 -3.02 8.16 16.84
C LEU A 110 -2.51 8.13 15.41
N ILE A 111 -2.82 9.17 14.63
CA ILE A 111 -2.35 9.29 13.24
C ILE A 111 -0.83 9.27 13.21
N GLU A 112 -0.16 10.00 14.09
CA GLU A 112 1.31 10.00 14.18
C GLU A 112 1.86 8.60 14.44
N ARG A 113 1.29 7.87 15.42
CA ARG A 113 1.71 6.52 15.76
C ARG A 113 1.51 5.53 14.61
N ALA A 114 0.35 5.59 13.98
CA ALA A 114 0.03 4.75 12.82
C ALA A 114 0.96 5.06 11.64
N SER A 115 1.29 6.34 11.42
CA SER A 115 2.21 6.78 10.37
C SER A 115 3.62 6.23 10.55
N ARG A 116 4.09 6.01 11.79
CA ARG A 116 5.41 5.40 12.06
C ARG A 116 5.55 3.98 11.51
N THR A 117 4.45 3.25 11.35
CA THR A 117 4.51 1.91 10.75
C THR A 117 4.77 1.99 9.25
N ILE A 118 4.08 2.91 8.55
CA ILE A 118 4.31 3.20 7.13
C ILE A 118 5.74 3.72 6.93
N GLU A 119 6.17 4.67 7.76
CA GLU A 119 7.52 5.22 7.72
C GLU A 119 8.60 4.14 7.87
N ARG A 120 8.45 3.24 8.86
CA ARG A 120 9.41 2.15 9.07
C ARG A 120 9.45 1.17 7.89
N ALA A 121 8.31 0.92 7.25
CA ALA A 121 8.23 0.07 6.06
C ALA A 121 9.01 0.70 4.90
N ILE A 122 8.76 1.97 4.61
CA ILE A 122 9.46 2.72 3.54
C ILE A 122 10.96 2.83 3.84
N HIS A 123 11.37 3.16 5.07
CA HIS A 123 12.80 3.22 5.43
C HIS A 123 13.53 1.89 5.27
N LYS A 124 12.87 0.77 5.55
CA LYS A 124 13.47 -0.55 5.33
C LYS A 124 13.61 -0.83 3.85
N ALA A 125 12.55 -0.56 3.08
CA ALA A 125 12.56 -0.75 1.64
C ALA A 125 13.65 0.07 0.95
N ASP A 126 13.78 1.34 1.33
CA ASP A 126 14.82 2.23 0.83
C ASP A 126 16.23 1.65 1.02
N LYS A 127 16.53 1.15 2.23
CA LYS A 127 17.82 0.52 2.54
C LYS A 127 18.06 -0.77 1.77
N GLN A 128 17.02 -1.59 1.62
CA GLN A 128 17.10 -2.85 0.88
C GLN A 128 17.36 -2.60 -0.61
N ILE A 129 16.67 -1.62 -1.20
CA ILE A 129 16.89 -1.17 -2.57
C ILE A 129 18.31 -0.62 -2.74
N GLU A 130 18.77 0.25 -1.83
CA GLU A 130 20.13 0.79 -1.86
C GLU A 130 21.19 -0.33 -1.85
N GLU A 131 21.02 -1.30 -0.96
CA GLU A 131 21.95 -2.42 -0.82
C GLU A 131 21.93 -3.35 -2.04
N SER A 132 20.76 -3.59 -2.62
CA SER A 132 20.63 -4.39 -3.84
C SER A 132 21.24 -3.70 -5.04
N LYS A 133 21.08 -2.38 -5.20
CA LYS A 133 21.75 -1.64 -6.27
C LYS A 133 23.26 -1.85 -6.22
N LYS A 134 23.86 -1.87 -5.02
CA LYS A 134 25.29 -2.17 -4.83
C LYS A 134 25.61 -3.65 -5.07
N THR A 135 24.80 -4.56 -4.52
CA THR A 135 25.04 -6.01 -4.62
C THR A 135 25.04 -6.49 -6.07
N PHE A 136 24.14 -5.95 -6.90
CA PHE A 136 23.98 -6.35 -8.29
C PHE A 136 24.68 -5.41 -9.30
N ASN A 137 25.46 -4.41 -8.83
CA ASN A 137 26.12 -3.39 -9.66
C ASN A 137 25.13 -2.66 -10.61
N LYS A 138 24.01 -2.23 -10.04
CA LYS A 138 22.88 -1.55 -10.68
C LYS A 138 22.62 -0.19 -10.03
N GLU A 139 23.66 0.59 -9.77
CA GLU A 139 23.57 1.88 -9.06
C GLU A 139 22.65 2.89 -9.75
N LYS A 140 22.45 2.74 -11.07
CA LYS A 140 21.58 3.57 -11.89
C LYS A 140 20.17 2.99 -12.10
N ALA A 141 19.88 1.79 -11.61
CA ALA A 141 18.54 1.22 -11.73
C ALA A 141 17.52 2.11 -11.01
N ASN A 142 16.30 2.14 -11.52
CA ASN A 142 15.20 2.76 -10.79
C ASN A 142 14.84 1.90 -9.58
N GLY A 143 14.43 2.52 -8.48
CA GLY A 143 13.91 1.83 -7.30
C GLY A 143 12.38 1.92 -7.21
N ILE A 144 11.70 0.82 -6.91
CA ILE A 144 10.25 0.80 -6.68
C ILE A 144 9.95 0.25 -5.29
N VAL A 145 9.06 0.91 -4.56
CA VAL A 145 8.50 0.36 -3.32
C VAL A 145 7.03 0.01 -3.53
N PHE A 146 6.69 -1.27 -3.49
CA PHE A 146 5.31 -1.74 -3.47
C PHE A 146 4.78 -1.75 -2.04
N LEU A 147 3.71 -1.00 -1.80
CA LEU A 147 2.99 -0.96 -0.52
C LEU A 147 1.61 -1.59 -0.70
N ILE A 148 1.50 -2.89 -0.44
CA ILE A 148 0.21 -3.59 -0.53
C ILE A 148 -0.54 -3.42 0.78
N ASN A 149 -1.67 -2.71 0.75
CA ASN A 149 -2.59 -2.72 1.87
C ASN A 149 -3.48 -3.97 1.80
N ASP A 150 -3.22 -4.92 2.69
CA ASP A 150 -3.92 -6.21 2.74
C ASP A 150 -4.58 -6.47 4.08
N GLY A 151 -5.23 -5.46 4.67
CA GLY A 151 -5.96 -5.66 5.94
C GLY A 151 -5.73 -4.57 6.98
N ASN A 152 -5.06 -3.48 6.62
CA ASN A 152 -5.07 -2.28 7.42
C ASN A 152 -6.32 -1.45 7.11
N TYR A 153 -7.24 -1.39 8.07
CA TYR A 153 -8.48 -0.61 7.99
C TYR A 153 -8.44 0.68 8.82
N PHE A 154 -7.33 0.95 9.52
CA PHE A 154 -7.22 2.16 10.34
C PHE A 154 -7.22 3.43 9.49
N PHE A 155 -6.47 3.42 8.39
CA PHE A 155 -6.47 4.51 7.43
C PHE A 155 -7.41 4.20 6.26
N SER A 156 -8.13 5.23 5.79
CA SER A 156 -8.69 5.23 4.43
C SER A 156 -7.56 5.18 3.40
N THR A 157 -7.86 4.86 2.13
CA THR A 157 -6.87 5.02 1.04
C THR A 157 -6.30 6.44 1.03
N GLU A 158 -7.16 7.46 1.13
CA GLU A 158 -6.71 8.87 1.25
C GLU A 158 -5.78 9.10 2.44
N GLY A 159 -6.09 8.51 3.60
CA GLY A 159 -5.24 8.60 4.79
C GLY A 159 -3.86 7.98 4.56
N PHE A 160 -3.79 6.81 3.94
CA PHE A 160 -2.53 6.18 3.56
C PHE A 160 -1.72 7.08 2.61
N LEU A 161 -2.35 7.58 1.55
CA LEU A 161 -1.69 8.44 0.56
C LEU A 161 -1.20 9.75 1.18
N ALA A 162 -2.00 10.37 2.05
CA ALA A 162 -1.60 11.59 2.76
C ALA A 162 -0.36 11.37 3.64
N VAL A 163 -0.29 10.22 4.33
CA VAL A 163 0.89 9.85 5.12
C VAL A 163 2.09 9.62 4.22
N ILE A 164 1.94 8.85 3.13
CA ILE A 164 3.04 8.57 2.18
C ILE A 164 3.57 9.88 1.58
N ALA A 165 2.70 10.74 1.06
CA ALA A 165 3.08 12.03 0.49
C ALA A 165 3.80 12.93 1.50
N ASN A 166 3.32 12.99 2.76
CA ASN A 166 3.99 13.74 3.81
C ASN A 166 5.40 13.19 4.12
N LEU A 167 5.54 11.86 4.15
CA LEU A 167 6.82 11.20 4.40
C LEU A 167 7.82 11.46 3.26
N ILE A 168 7.39 11.36 2.01
CA ILE A 168 8.23 11.66 0.84
C ILE A 168 8.79 13.09 0.96
N GLY A 169 7.90 14.07 1.12
CA GLY A 169 8.29 15.48 1.18
C GLY A 169 9.16 15.87 2.37
N ARG A 170 9.14 15.10 3.47
CA ARG A 170 9.90 15.43 4.70
C ARG A 170 11.15 14.59 4.91
N LYS A 171 11.15 13.32 4.51
CA LYS A 171 12.17 12.33 4.91
C LYS A 171 12.84 11.60 3.75
N PHE A 172 12.20 11.53 2.59
CA PHE A 172 12.66 10.71 1.47
C PHE A 172 12.89 11.53 0.18
N LYS A 173 13.44 12.75 0.32
CA LYS A 173 13.83 13.57 -0.84
C LYS A 173 15.02 12.99 -1.60
N GLU A 174 15.90 12.30 -0.89
CA GLU A 174 17.12 11.66 -1.41
C GLU A 174 17.02 10.14 -1.20
N SER A 175 15.93 9.54 -1.66
CA SER A 175 15.70 8.09 -1.57
C SER A 175 16.41 7.31 -2.68
N SER A 176 16.67 6.03 -2.40
CA SER A 176 17.11 5.04 -3.39
C SER A 176 15.97 4.53 -4.28
N PHE A 177 14.72 4.93 -4.01
CA PHE A 177 13.55 4.66 -4.84
C PHE A 177 13.02 5.91 -5.56
N ASP A 178 12.41 5.67 -6.71
CA ASP A 178 11.88 6.67 -7.65
C ASP A 178 10.35 6.73 -7.63
N VAL A 179 9.71 5.62 -7.23
CA VAL A 179 8.25 5.53 -7.13
C VAL A 179 7.85 4.64 -5.96
N ILE A 180 6.82 5.06 -5.24
CA ILE A 180 6.07 4.22 -4.31
C ILE A 180 4.74 3.85 -4.99
N ILE A 181 4.40 2.58 -5.03
CA ILE A 181 3.14 2.11 -5.59
C ILE A 181 2.28 1.59 -4.45
N TYR A 182 1.23 2.33 -4.12
CA TYR A 182 0.20 1.87 -3.20
C TYR A 182 -0.82 1.04 -3.97
N LEU A 183 -1.16 -0.15 -3.46
CA LEU A 183 -2.15 -1.00 -4.09
C LEU A 183 -2.92 -1.85 -3.08
N THR A 184 -4.06 -2.38 -3.52
CA THR A 184 -4.86 -3.34 -2.75
C THR A 184 -5.10 -4.63 -3.55
N ILE A 185 -5.10 -5.78 -2.86
CA ILE A 185 -5.42 -7.08 -3.45
C ILE A 185 -6.64 -7.68 -2.75
N ASN A 186 -6.54 -8.04 -1.46
CA ASN A 186 -7.69 -8.56 -0.71
C ASN A 186 -8.52 -7.45 -0.06
N GLN A 187 -8.09 -6.18 -0.11
CA GLN A 187 -8.84 -5.07 0.45
C GLN A 187 -9.63 -4.34 -0.65
N ALA A 188 -10.87 -4.75 -0.82
CA ALA A 188 -11.74 -4.11 -1.79
C ALA A 188 -12.38 -2.82 -1.26
N THR A 189 -12.76 -1.98 -2.19
CA THR A 189 -13.58 -0.80 -1.98
C THR A 189 -14.85 -0.89 -2.80
N ARG A 190 -15.91 -0.21 -2.38
CA ARG A 190 -17.14 -0.04 -3.16
C ARG A 190 -17.46 1.43 -3.34
N LYS A 191 -17.95 1.78 -4.53
CA LYS A 191 -18.50 3.10 -4.85
C LYS A 191 -19.99 3.12 -4.57
N GLU A 192 -20.51 4.27 -4.16
CA GLU A 192 -21.96 4.45 -4.00
C GLU A 192 -22.67 4.20 -5.35
N ASN A 193 -23.70 3.36 -5.35
CA ASN A 193 -24.46 2.92 -6.54
C ASN A 193 -23.69 2.08 -7.57
N SER A 194 -22.52 1.53 -7.23
CA SER A 194 -21.87 0.51 -8.07
C SER A 194 -22.17 -0.89 -7.55
N GLU A 195 -22.44 -1.81 -8.50
CA GLU A 195 -22.52 -3.25 -8.24
C GLU A 195 -21.15 -3.93 -8.22
N LEU A 196 -20.08 -3.18 -8.56
CA LEU A 196 -18.72 -3.68 -8.60
C LEU A 196 -17.95 -3.35 -7.32
N ASP A 197 -17.01 -4.23 -7.02
CA ASP A 197 -15.97 -4.00 -6.02
C ASP A 197 -14.65 -3.65 -6.74
N TYR A 198 -13.90 -2.71 -6.19
CA TYR A 198 -12.72 -2.13 -6.81
C TYR A 198 -11.45 -2.37 -5.99
N ASN A 199 -10.36 -2.65 -6.69
CA ASN A 199 -9.00 -2.52 -6.19
C ASN A 199 -8.37 -1.24 -6.74
N VAL A 200 -7.29 -0.78 -6.09
CA VAL A 200 -6.57 0.42 -6.53
C VAL A 200 -5.12 0.10 -6.84
N TRP A 201 -4.56 0.83 -7.80
CA TRP A 201 -3.15 0.88 -8.17
C TRP A 201 -2.75 2.34 -8.30
N ILE A 202 -1.92 2.84 -7.38
CA ILE A 202 -1.64 4.27 -7.24
C ILE A 202 -0.13 4.48 -7.20
N PRO A 203 0.50 4.82 -8.33
CA PRO A 203 1.89 5.22 -8.35
C PRO A 203 2.08 6.63 -7.81
N ILE A 204 3.10 6.81 -6.97
CA ILE A 204 3.49 8.07 -6.34
C ILE A 204 4.97 8.28 -6.64
N TYR A 205 5.26 9.08 -7.66
CA TYR A 205 6.63 9.41 -8.05
C TYR A 205 7.24 10.38 -7.04
N THR A 206 8.50 10.16 -6.71
CA THR A 206 9.15 10.85 -5.57
C THR A 206 9.99 12.04 -5.99
N LYS A 207 10.41 12.06 -7.25
CA LYS A 207 11.24 13.12 -7.83
C LYS A 207 10.34 14.17 -8.44
N VAL A 208 10.53 15.41 -8.01
CA VAL A 208 9.86 16.58 -8.57
C VAL A 208 10.87 17.67 -8.90
N ASP A 209 10.56 18.48 -9.90
CA ASP A 209 11.36 19.65 -10.26
C ASP A 209 11.11 20.83 -9.32
N LYS A 210 11.68 22.00 -9.65
CA LYS A 210 11.51 23.22 -8.83
C LYS A 210 10.09 23.79 -8.86
N ALA A 211 9.31 23.48 -9.89
CA ALA A 211 7.90 23.84 -10.01
C ALA A 211 6.99 22.85 -9.27
N GLY A 212 7.53 21.71 -8.83
CA GLY A 212 6.78 20.63 -8.20
C GLY A 212 6.25 19.60 -9.20
N GLU A 213 6.68 19.67 -10.46
CA GLU A 213 6.27 18.73 -11.50
C GLU A 213 7.05 17.42 -11.38
N THR A 214 6.37 16.30 -11.63
CA THR A 214 6.98 14.97 -11.54
C THR A 214 8.10 14.79 -12.56
N ILE A 215 9.27 14.35 -12.10
CA ILE A 215 10.39 13.94 -12.95
C ILE A 215 10.40 12.42 -13.04
N VAL A 216 9.99 11.88 -14.18
CA VAL A 216 9.98 10.45 -14.47
C VAL A 216 10.47 10.21 -15.90
N SER A 217 11.21 9.12 -16.13
CA SER A 217 11.55 8.71 -17.49
C SER A 217 10.36 8.01 -18.16
N ASP A 218 10.21 8.17 -19.46
CA ASP A 218 9.16 7.49 -20.23
C ASP A 218 9.20 5.96 -20.02
N GLU A 219 10.40 5.38 -19.95
CA GLU A 219 10.58 3.94 -19.69
C GLU A 219 10.02 3.51 -18.32
N LEU A 220 10.27 4.28 -17.25
CA LEU A 220 9.76 3.96 -15.92
C LEU A 220 8.25 4.17 -15.87
N TYR A 221 7.74 5.24 -16.49
CA TYR A 221 6.31 5.52 -16.55
C TYR A 221 5.56 4.40 -17.30
N VAL A 222 6.05 3.99 -18.47
CA VAL A 222 5.46 2.89 -19.25
C VAL A 222 5.52 1.58 -18.46
N PHE A 223 6.66 1.26 -17.84
CA PHE A 223 6.77 0.05 -17.02
C PHE A 223 5.75 0.03 -15.88
N VAL A 224 5.62 1.13 -15.12
CA VAL A 224 4.73 1.18 -13.95
C VAL A 224 3.27 0.97 -14.35
N ASN A 225 2.84 1.54 -15.48
CA ASN A 225 1.47 1.38 -15.97
C ASN A 225 1.24 -0.03 -16.55
N ASP A 226 2.13 -0.52 -17.41
CA ASP A 226 2.00 -1.88 -17.99
C ASP A 226 2.07 -2.96 -16.91
N PHE A 227 2.95 -2.82 -15.92
CA PHE A 227 3.06 -3.74 -14.78
C PHE A 227 1.82 -3.67 -13.87
N GLY A 228 1.15 -2.52 -13.74
CA GLY A 228 -0.12 -2.42 -13.02
C GLY A 228 -1.29 -3.03 -13.80
N GLU A 229 -1.37 -2.73 -15.08
CA GLU A 229 -2.42 -3.20 -15.98
C GLU A 229 -2.39 -4.73 -16.10
N LYS A 230 -1.24 -5.33 -16.42
CA LYS A 230 -1.12 -6.80 -16.58
C LYS A 230 -1.41 -7.58 -15.31
N LEU A 231 -1.18 -7.00 -14.13
CA LEU A 231 -1.60 -7.62 -12.88
C LEU A 231 -3.12 -7.82 -12.87
N GLN A 232 -3.87 -6.78 -13.26
CA GLN A 232 -5.33 -6.76 -13.18
C GLN A 232 -6.02 -7.42 -14.37
N THR A 233 -5.46 -7.29 -15.58
CA THR A 233 -6.10 -7.73 -16.83
C THR A 233 -5.64 -9.10 -17.30
N GLU A 234 -4.46 -9.57 -16.87
CA GLU A 234 -3.91 -10.86 -17.30
C GLU A 234 -3.70 -11.83 -16.13
N PHE A 235 -2.85 -11.45 -15.18
CA PHE A 235 -2.38 -12.39 -14.15
C PHE A 235 -3.48 -12.78 -13.15
N LEU A 236 -4.21 -11.80 -12.59
CA LEU A 236 -5.30 -12.09 -11.66
C LEU A 236 -6.45 -12.87 -12.34
N PRO A 237 -6.89 -12.52 -13.57
CA PRO A 237 -7.84 -13.36 -14.31
C PRO A 237 -7.33 -14.78 -14.55
N LEU A 238 -6.06 -14.95 -14.95
CA LEU A 238 -5.44 -16.27 -15.11
C LEU A 238 -5.47 -17.08 -13.80
N LYS A 239 -5.20 -16.45 -12.65
CA LYS A 239 -5.18 -17.11 -11.35
C LYS A 239 -6.56 -17.44 -10.80
N THR A 240 -7.57 -16.65 -11.12
CA THR A 240 -8.89 -16.72 -10.48
C THR A 240 -9.98 -17.26 -11.39
N GLY A 241 -9.76 -17.26 -12.70
CA GLY A 241 -10.78 -17.50 -13.72
C GLY A 241 -11.83 -16.38 -13.82
N GLN A 242 -11.60 -15.22 -13.17
CA GLN A 242 -12.52 -14.09 -13.16
C GLN A 242 -11.98 -12.94 -14.00
N GLU A 243 -12.70 -12.62 -15.07
CA GLU A 243 -12.38 -11.49 -15.94
C GLU A 243 -12.63 -10.14 -15.25
N LEU A 244 -11.71 -9.19 -15.47
CA LEU A 244 -11.88 -7.81 -15.04
C LEU A 244 -13.09 -7.20 -15.75
N LYS A 245 -14.00 -6.58 -14.97
CA LYS A 245 -15.21 -5.96 -15.51
C LYS A 245 -14.99 -4.52 -15.97
N GLU A 246 -14.14 -3.80 -15.26
CA GLU A 246 -13.91 -2.38 -15.47
C GLU A 246 -12.46 -2.05 -15.11
N LEU A 247 -11.78 -1.29 -15.98
CA LEU A 247 -10.49 -0.66 -15.72
C LEU A 247 -10.65 0.83 -15.95
N THR A 248 -10.34 1.63 -14.93
CA THR A 248 -10.35 3.09 -15.02
C THR A 248 -8.95 3.61 -14.71
N GLN A 249 -8.37 4.36 -15.64
CA GLN A 249 -7.10 5.06 -15.48
C GLN A 249 -7.38 6.56 -15.35
N ILE A 250 -6.78 7.18 -14.33
CA ILE A 250 -6.93 8.62 -14.04
C ILE A 250 -5.53 9.19 -13.89
N GLU A 251 -5.24 10.27 -14.62
CA GLU A 251 -3.93 10.93 -14.60
C GLU A 251 -3.94 12.26 -13.86
N SER A 252 -5.09 12.94 -13.79
CA SER A 252 -5.24 14.18 -13.04
C SER A 252 -5.22 13.89 -11.53
N LEU A 253 -4.46 14.70 -10.79
CA LEU A 253 -4.44 14.65 -9.33
C LEU A 253 -5.80 15.03 -8.74
N GLU A 254 -6.45 16.06 -9.29
CA GLU A 254 -7.78 16.51 -8.86
C GLU A 254 -8.82 15.42 -9.08
N GLU A 255 -8.89 14.85 -10.28
CA GLU A 255 -9.82 13.77 -10.60
C GLU A 255 -9.54 12.53 -9.74
N SER A 256 -8.26 12.19 -9.51
CA SER A 256 -7.88 11.08 -8.64
C SER A 256 -8.37 11.30 -7.20
N ALA A 257 -8.20 12.52 -6.67
CA ALA A 257 -8.67 12.86 -5.33
C ALA A 257 -10.20 12.85 -5.22
N GLU A 258 -10.92 13.26 -6.26
CA GLU A 258 -12.38 13.16 -6.31
C GLU A 258 -12.87 11.72 -6.43
N GLU A 259 -12.17 10.89 -7.19
CA GLU A 259 -12.50 9.49 -7.35
C GLU A 259 -12.33 8.73 -6.03
N LEU A 260 -11.18 8.90 -5.35
CA LEU A 260 -10.89 8.23 -4.08
C LEU A 260 -11.92 8.51 -2.99
N LYS A 261 -12.53 9.70 -2.97
CA LYS A 261 -13.63 10.06 -2.02
C LYS A 261 -14.86 9.18 -2.19
N LYS A 262 -15.07 8.60 -3.37
CA LYS A 262 -16.21 7.74 -3.69
C LYS A 262 -16.00 6.32 -3.16
N HIS A 263 -14.76 5.92 -2.89
CA HIS A 263 -14.41 4.58 -2.45
C HIS A 263 -14.54 4.41 -0.93
N LYS A 264 -15.35 3.43 -0.51
CA LYS A 264 -15.47 3.00 0.89
C LYS A 264 -14.96 1.58 1.04
N PHE A 265 -14.06 1.35 2.00
CA PHE A 265 -13.55 0.01 2.26
C PHE A 265 -14.66 -0.95 2.70
N ILE A 266 -14.58 -2.18 2.21
CA ILE A 266 -15.40 -3.28 2.72
C ILE A 266 -14.52 -4.08 3.71
N PRO A 267 -14.93 -4.23 4.98
CA PRO A 267 -14.24 -5.09 5.93
C PRO A 267 -14.04 -6.51 5.40
N LYS A 268 -12.86 -7.09 5.64
CA LYS A 268 -12.47 -8.45 5.18
C LYS A 268 -13.48 -9.49 5.64
N ASP A 269 -14.00 -9.35 6.87
CA ASP A 269 -15.00 -10.24 7.43
C ASP A 269 -16.39 -10.05 6.82
N ILE A 270 -16.66 -9.00 6.05
CA ILE A 270 -17.94 -8.84 5.33
C ILE A 270 -17.81 -9.39 3.91
N ILE A 271 -16.71 -9.06 3.22
CA ILE A 271 -16.55 -9.40 1.80
C ILE A 271 -16.20 -10.87 1.55
N TYR A 272 -15.55 -11.53 2.51
CA TYR A 272 -15.16 -12.94 2.43
C TYR A 272 -15.99 -13.85 3.35
N LYS A 273 -17.08 -13.32 3.93
CA LYS A 273 -18.02 -14.15 4.70
C LYS A 273 -18.81 -15.04 3.73
N LYS A 274 -18.71 -16.35 3.96
CA LYS A 274 -19.60 -17.37 3.39
C LYS A 274 -20.95 -17.37 4.10
#